data_AF-A0A6L5EMU6-F1
#
_entry.id   AF-A0A6L5EMU6-F1
#
_cell.length_a   1.000
_cell.length_b   1.000
_cell.length_c   1.000
_cell.angle_alpha   90.00
_cell.angle_beta   90.00
_cell.angle_gamma   90.00
#
_symmetry.space_group_name_H-M   'P 1'
#
loop_
_entity.id
_entity.type
_entity.pdbx_description
1 polymer ?
#
loop_
_entity_poly.entity_id
_entity_poly.type
_entity_poly.pdbx_seq_one_letter_code
_entity_poly.pdbx_strand_id
1 'polypeptide(L)'
;MILTLANVYGDEWDEYVSLCSDAPRDRVAKALSVPESDLPELQQDDNALLRLDGAKVAAEVHHKEDFLLCSGMNVPAYRLTSETVSIRDGRQLASPNSRWWLSGSDTEPLL
;
A
#
# COMPACT_ATOMS: atom_id res chain seq x y z
N MET A 1 6.03 14.39 -12.10
CA MET A 1 5.97 13.13 -12.87
C MET A 1 5.14 12.15 -12.06
N ILE A 2 4.11 11.54 -12.66
CA ILE A 2 3.27 10.52 -12.03
C ILE A 2 3.76 9.19 -12.60
N LEU A 3 4.32 8.31 -11.76
CA LEU A 3 4.62 6.93 -12.14
C LEU A 3 3.47 6.06 -11.63
N THR A 4 2.87 5.27 -12.53
CA THR A 4 1.85 4.28 -12.21
C THR A 4 2.50 3.05 -11.59
N LEU A 5 1.75 2.29 -10.78
CA LEU A 5 2.26 1.06 -10.16
C LEU A 5 2.67 0.01 -11.20
N ALA A 6 1.90 -0.12 -12.29
CA ALA A 6 2.24 -1.02 -13.40
C ALA A 6 3.61 -0.69 -14.03
N ASN A 7 3.98 0.59 -14.15
CA ASN A 7 5.29 0.97 -14.66
C ASN A 7 6.45 0.63 -13.70
N VAL A 8 6.18 0.59 -12.39
CA VAL A 8 7.20 0.31 -11.36
C VAL A 8 7.34 -1.18 -11.11
N TYR A 9 6.24 -1.92 -11.15
CA TYR A 9 6.16 -3.32 -10.72
C TYR A 9 5.87 -4.32 -11.86
N GLY A 10 5.64 -3.84 -13.09
CA GLY A 10 5.35 -4.66 -14.27
C GLY A 10 3.86 -4.95 -14.46
N ASP A 11 3.54 -5.54 -15.61
CA ASP A 11 2.16 -5.78 -16.08
C ASP A 11 1.49 -7.02 -15.47
N GLU A 12 2.17 -7.74 -14.55
CA GLU A 12 1.67 -9.02 -14.01
C GLU A 12 0.77 -8.87 -12.77
N TRP A 13 0.66 -7.67 -12.17
CA TRP A 13 -0.10 -7.46 -10.94
C TRP A 13 -1.27 -6.50 -11.17
N ASP A 14 -2.50 -7.03 -11.05
CA ASP A 14 -3.73 -6.29 -11.33
C ASP A 14 -4.25 -5.50 -10.13
N GLU A 15 -3.92 -5.92 -8.91
CA GLU A 15 -4.49 -5.35 -7.69
C GLU A 15 -3.42 -5.08 -6.62
N TYR A 16 -3.48 -3.88 -6.05
CA TYR A 16 -2.58 -3.41 -5.02
C TYR A 16 -3.39 -2.98 -3.80
N VAL A 17 -2.86 -3.23 -2.62
CA VAL A 17 -3.51 -2.86 -1.36
C VAL A 17 -2.51 -2.18 -0.45
N SER A 18 -2.86 -1.01 0.05
CA SER A 18 -2.16 -0.41 1.18
C SER A 18 -2.66 -1.05 2.47
N LEU A 19 -1.74 -1.51 3.31
CA LEU A 19 -2.00 -2.02 4.65
C LEU A 19 -1.31 -1.11 5.68
N CYS A 20 -2.09 -0.45 6.53
CA CYS A 20 -1.57 0.41 7.59
C CYS A 20 -1.29 -0.39 8.88
N SER A 21 -0.33 0.04 9.71
CA SER A 21 0.03 -0.68 10.95
C SER A 21 -1.12 -0.91 11.92
N ASP A 22 -2.11 -0.03 11.92
CA ASP A 22 -3.29 -0.06 12.79
C ASP A 22 -4.45 -0.88 12.21
N ALA A 23 -4.26 -1.50 11.04
CA ALA A 23 -5.30 -2.29 10.40
C ALA A 23 -5.61 -3.59 11.15
N PRO A 24 -6.90 -3.90 11.39
CA PRO A 24 -7.28 -5.21 11.93
C PRO A 24 -7.01 -6.30 10.88
N ARG A 25 -5.92 -7.05 11.09
CA ARG A 25 -5.42 -8.08 10.16
C ARG A 25 -6.47 -9.10 9.77
N ASP A 26 -7.28 -9.54 10.74
CA ASP A 26 -8.36 -10.51 10.53
C ASP A 26 -9.39 -10.02 9.51
N ARG A 27 -9.75 -8.73 9.57
CA ARG A 27 -10.70 -8.12 8.64
C ARG A 27 -10.08 -7.92 7.27
N VAL A 28 -8.85 -7.45 7.21
CA VAL A 28 -8.15 -7.27 5.93
C VAL A 28 -7.97 -8.61 5.22
N ALA A 29 -7.51 -9.64 5.92
CA ALA A 29 -7.34 -10.98 5.36
C ALA A 29 -8.66 -11.52 4.79
N LYS A 30 -9.76 -11.34 5.54
CA LYS A 30 -11.10 -11.71 5.10
C LYS A 30 -11.56 -10.92 3.86
N ALA A 31 -11.33 -9.60 3.83
CA ALA A 31 -11.70 -8.75 2.70
C ALA A 31 -10.94 -9.14 1.42
N LEU A 32 -9.66 -9.52 1.56
CA LEU A 32 -8.81 -9.98 0.47
C LEU A 32 -9.00 -11.46 0.11
N SER A 33 -9.80 -12.20 0.87
CA SER A 33 -9.97 -13.65 0.71
C SER A 33 -8.65 -14.44 0.77
N VAL A 34 -7.74 -14.03 1.65
CA VAL A 34 -6.43 -14.67 1.86
C VAL A 34 -6.28 -15.13 3.32
N PRO A 35 -5.42 -16.12 3.61
CA PRO A 35 -5.05 -16.45 4.98
C PRO A 35 -4.44 -15.25 5.71
N GLU A 36 -4.79 -15.05 6.99
CA GLU A 36 -4.19 -13.98 7.80
C GLU A 36 -2.66 -14.15 7.97
N SER A 37 -2.18 -15.39 7.90
CA SER A 37 -0.75 -15.73 7.91
C SER A 37 0.02 -15.19 6.71
N ASP A 38 -0.68 -14.88 5.62
CA ASP A 38 -0.06 -14.41 4.37
C ASP A 38 0.11 -12.88 4.38
N LEU A 39 -0.47 -12.19 5.36
CA LEU A 39 -0.24 -10.77 5.58
C LEU A 39 1.07 -10.55 6.35
N PRO A 40 1.87 -9.52 5.99
CA PRO A 40 3.12 -9.21 6.69
C PRO A 40 2.85 -8.78 8.13
N GLU A 41 3.75 -9.11 9.07
CA GLU A 41 3.77 -8.47 10.39
C GLU A 41 4.27 -7.03 10.27
N LEU A 42 3.49 -6.09 10.81
CA LEU A 42 3.82 -4.67 10.80
C LEU A 42 4.10 -4.19 12.21
N GLN A 43 5.20 -3.46 12.38
CA GLN A 43 5.42 -2.69 13.61
C GLN A 43 4.55 -1.42 13.57
N GLN A 44 4.44 -0.74 14.70
CA GLN A 44 3.61 0.47 14.84
C GLN A 44 3.95 1.57 13.82
N ASP A 45 5.21 1.67 13.44
CA ASP A 45 5.74 2.68 12.52
C ASP A 45 5.93 2.17 11.09
N ASP A 46 5.38 1.00 10.76
CA ASP A 46 5.46 0.40 9.43
C ASP A 46 4.11 0.41 8.70
N ASN A 47 4.14 0.53 7.38
CA ASN A 47 3.01 0.24 6.51
C ASN A 47 3.48 -0.73 5.41
N ALA A 48 2.55 -1.44 4.77
CA ALA A 48 2.86 -2.30 3.65
C ALA A 48 2.11 -1.94 2.37
N LEU A 49 2.78 -2.16 1.24
CA LEU A 49 2.13 -2.33 -0.05
C LEU A 49 2.01 -3.83 -0.32
N LEU A 50 0.78 -4.31 -0.40
CA LEU A 50 0.46 -5.67 -0.82
C LEU A 50 0.21 -5.67 -2.32
N ARG A 51 0.69 -6.72 -2.99
CA ARG A 51 0.44 -7.06 -4.39
C ARG A 51 -0.31 -8.37 -4.41
N LEU A 52 -1.40 -8.40 -5.17
CA LEU A 52 -2.28 -9.55 -5.26
C LEU A 52 -2.27 -10.11 -6.68
N ASP A 53 -2.01 -11.42 -6.78
CA ASP A 53 -2.19 -12.23 -7.99
C ASP A 53 -3.10 -13.40 -7.61
N GLY A 54 -4.41 -13.20 -7.79
CA GLY A 54 -5.44 -14.11 -7.31
C GLY A 54 -5.34 -14.29 -5.78
N ALA A 55 -4.92 -15.48 -5.34
CA ALA A 55 -4.77 -15.83 -3.93
C ALA A 55 -3.35 -15.59 -3.37
N LYS A 56 -2.38 -15.20 -4.22
CA LYS A 56 -1.01 -14.96 -3.77
C LYS A 56 -0.86 -13.53 -3.29
N VAL A 57 -0.23 -13.38 -2.13
CA VAL A 57 0.14 -12.10 -1.54
C VAL A 57 1.65 -11.93 -1.59
N ALA A 58 2.12 -10.82 -2.15
CA ALA A 58 3.48 -10.35 -1.97
C ALA A 58 3.47 -8.98 -1.29
N ALA A 59 4.31 -8.78 -0.29
CA ALA A 59 4.32 -7.55 0.49
C ALA A 59 5.67 -6.83 0.40
N GLU A 60 5.63 -5.50 0.40
CA GLU A 60 6.79 -4.64 0.69
C GLU A 60 6.45 -3.78 1.91
N VAL A 61 7.32 -3.81 2.91
CA VAL A 61 7.15 -3.07 4.17
C VAL A 61 8.01 -1.82 4.14
N HIS A 62 7.42 -0.70 4.53
CA HIS A 62 8.01 0.63 4.50
C HIS A 62 7.72 1.37 5.80
N HIS A 63 8.56 2.34 6.14
CA HIS A 63 8.26 3.24 7.25
C HIS A 63 7.02 4.09 6.94
N LYS A 64 6.23 4.36 7.97
CA LYS A 64 4.93 5.04 7.86
C LYS A 64 5.02 6.44 7.25
N GLU A 65 6.14 7.13 7.44
CA GLU A 65 6.41 8.44 6.86
C GLU A 65 6.54 8.43 5.32
N ASP A 66 6.84 7.28 4.73
CA ASP A 66 7.01 7.11 3.28
C ASP A 66 5.70 6.79 2.55
N PHE A 67 4.61 6.66 3.32
CA PHE A 67 3.36 6.08 2.88
C PHE A 67 2.14 6.92 3.33
N LEU A 68 1.84 7.98 2.57
CA LEU A 68 0.84 8.99 2.94
C LEU A 68 -0.61 8.47 2.94
N LEU A 69 -0.90 7.36 2.28
CA LEU A 69 -2.24 6.76 2.27
C LEU A 69 -2.73 6.40 3.69
N CYS A 70 -1.80 6.08 4.59
CA CYS A 70 -2.07 5.74 5.99
C CYS A 70 -2.02 6.97 6.94
N SER A 71 -2.00 8.20 6.39
CA SER A 71 -2.06 9.43 7.18
C SER A 71 -3.51 9.97 7.20
N GLY A 72 -4.28 9.62 8.24
CA GLY A 72 -5.69 10.02 8.36
C GLY A 72 -6.41 9.39 9.56
N MET A 73 -7.64 9.84 9.85
CA MET A 73 -8.37 9.41 11.05
C MET A 73 -9.08 8.05 10.95
N ASN A 74 -9.27 7.45 9.77
CA ASN A 74 -10.23 6.33 9.61
C ASN A 74 -9.89 5.34 8.49
N VAL A 75 -8.63 4.94 8.34
CA VAL A 75 -8.20 4.31 7.08
C VAL A 75 -7.14 3.24 7.29
N PRO A 76 -7.56 2.01 7.67
CA PRO A 76 -6.64 0.92 8.01
C PRO A 76 -6.06 0.22 6.78
N ALA A 77 -6.84 0.07 5.70
CA ALA A 77 -6.34 -0.52 4.46
C ALA A 77 -7.15 -0.03 3.27
N TYR A 78 -6.51 0.04 2.10
CA TYR A 78 -7.16 0.51 0.88
C TYR A 78 -6.82 -0.34 -0.31
N ARG A 79 -7.83 -0.58 -1.15
CA ARG A 79 -7.63 -1.07 -2.51
C ARG A 79 -7.20 0.08 -3.42
N LEU A 80 -6.22 -0.22 -4.25
CA LEU A 80 -5.57 0.69 -5.18
C LEU A 80 -5.56 0.08 -6.58
N THR A 81 -5.80 0.91 -7.59
CA THR A 81 -5.59 0.53 -8.99
C THR A 81 -4.33 1.18 -9.53
N SER A 82 -3.79 0.64 -10.63
CA SER A 82 -2.60 1.19 -11.28
C SER A 82 -2.79 2.65 -11.76
N GLU A 83 -4.03 3.06 -12.03
CA GLU A 83 -4.40 4.39 -12.52
C GLU A 83 -4.61 5.44 -11.40
N THR A 84 -4.90 4.98 -10.18
CA THR A 84 -5.29 5.85 -9.04
C THR A 84 -4.14 6.20 -8.13
N VAL A 85 -2.97 5.60 -8.35
CA VAL A 85 -1.78 5.77 -7.51
C VAL A 85 -0.69 6.52 -8.25
N SER A 86 -0.19 7.57 -7.59
CA SER A 86 1.01 8.30 -8.00
C SER A 86 2.15 7.97 -7.06
N ILE A 87 3.20 7.37 -7.61
CA ILE A 87 4.51 7.33 -6.96
C ILE A 87 5.26 8.61 -7.33
N ARG A 88 5.76 9.34 -6.32
CA ARG A 88 6.62 10.53 -6.51
C ARG A 88 8.03 10.24 -6.02
N ASP A 89 9.03 10.67 -6.79
CA ASP A 89 10.43 10.63 -6.36
C ASP A 89 10.64 11.57 -5.17
N GLY A 90 11.06 11.02 -4.04
CA GLY A 90 11.22 11.78 -2.81
C GLY A 90 12.36 12.80 -2.84
N ARG A 91 13.25 12.74 -3.84
CA ARG A 91 14.25 13.80 -4.10
C ARG A 91 13.62 15.13 -4.53
N GLN A 92 12.33 15.14 -4.89
CA GLN A 92 11.56 16.34 -5.23
C GLN A 92 10.71 16.86 -4.06
N LEU A 93 10.67 16.14 -2.93
CA LEU A 93 9.97 16.52 -1.72
C LEU A 93 10.99 16.98 -0.68
N ALA A 94 10.65 17.98 0.12
CA ALA A 94 11.60 18.77 0.91
C ALA A 94 12.29 18.03 2.07
N SER A 95 12.11 16.71 2.22
CA SER A 95 12.74 15.89 3.26
C SER A 95 13.73 14.87 2.66
N PRO A 96 14.95 14.69 3.22
CA PRO A 96 16.04 14.00 2.52
C PRO A 96 16.01 12.47 2.57
N ASN A 97 15.02 11.86 3.24
CA ASN A 97 15.19 10.50 3.77
C ASN A 97 14.36 9.41 3.10
N SER A 98 13.62 9.69 2.03
CA SER A 98 12.84 8.66 1.37
C SER A 98 12.92 8.72 -0.15
N ARG A 99 13.23 7.57 -0.76
CA ARG A 99 13.58 7.47 -2.18
C ARG A 99 12.34 7.58 -3.09
N TRP A 100 11.15 7.38 -2.54
CA TRP A 100 9.88 7.47 -3.26
C TRP A 100 8.72 7.55 -2.25
N TRP A 101 7.59 8.09 -2.69
CA TRP A 101 6.40 8.34 -1.88
C TRP A 101 5.18 7.78 -2.58
N LEU A 102 4.33 7.05 -1.86
CA LEU A 102 3.05 6.57 -2.38
C LEU A 102 1.92 7.54 -1.99
N SER A 103 1.21 8.04 -2.99
CA SER A 103 0.00 8.87 -2.83
C SER A 103 -1.07 8.36 -3.79
N GLY A 104 -2.35 8.43 -3.42
CA GLY A 104 -3.44 7.98 -4.27
C GLY A 104 -4.64 8.92 -4.19
N SER A 105 -5.40 8.99 -5.28
CA SER A 105 -6.76 9.53 -5.34
C SER A 105 -7.74 8.37 -5.49
N ASP A 106 -9.00 8.54 -5.11
CA ASP A 106 -10.06 7.55 -5.38
C ASP A 106 -9.80 6.14 -4.79
N THR A 107 -9.11 6.09 -3.64
CA THR A 107 -8.83 4.84 -2.92
C THR A 107 -10.06 4.34 -2.17
N GLU A 108 -10.36 3.05 -2.29
CA GLU A 108 -11.52 2.44 -1.63
C GLU A 108 -11.08 1.76 -0.31
N PRO A 109 -11.71 2.08 0.84
CA PRO A 109 -11.38 1.44 2.11
C PRO A 109 -11.83 -0.03 2.10
N LEU A 110 -10.99 -0.90 2.65
CA LEU A 110 -11.34 -2.29 2.92
C LEU A 110 -12.10 -2.35 4.26
N LEU A 111 -13.39 -2.75 4.21
CA LEU A 111 -14.32 -2.81 5.36
C LEU A 111 -14.00 -3.93 6.36
#